data_AF-A0A6C2UDV6-F1
#
_entry.id   AF-A0A6C2UDV6-F1
#
_cell.length_a   1.000
_cell.length_b   1.000
_cell.length_c   1.000
_cell.angle_alpha   90.00
_cell.angle_beta   90.00
_cell.angle_gamma   90.00
#
_symmetry.space_group_name_H-M   'P 1'
#
loop_
_entity.id
_entity.type
_entity.pdbx_description
1 polymer ?
#
loop_
_entity_poly.entity_id
_entity_poly.type
_entity_poly.pdbx_seq_one_letter_code
_entity_poly.pdbx_strand_id
1 'polypeptide(L)'
;MDTDFQRPNSMADLLERYRDRVQPVLNILLESPYFYPQDNDDAFRFLARHKHEFARFFADHFGWELIIDSKCARVYKPLWHNEAITPANRELFNFSKRDECIAFMLLLEFFEHQLEVESITVDDHENLRFKFGELLLYIVQRFHELYPHSKADYAEEAVRARIVRPIMPQLEKHRFLKKIPPPKDEPIGDDDTIYEALPALYHYNVARLSRPVDHIEEASGPVAEAEEDA
;
A
#
# COMPACT_ATOMS: atom_id res chain seq x y z
N MET A 1 8.25 43.52 -10.48
CA MET A 1 6.95 42.81 -10.54
C MET A 1 7.14 41.54 -9.73
N ASP A 2 7.02 41.67 -8.41
CA ASP A 2 7.01 40.53 -7.50
C ASP A 2 5.57 40.04 -7.41
N THR A 3 5.29 38.91 -8.06
CA THR A 3 4.10 38.13 -7.72
C THR A 3 4.41 37.44 -6.41
N ASP A 4 3.85 37.98 -5.33
CA ASP A 4 3.79 37.30 -4.04
C ASP A 4 3.31 35.86 -4.25
N PHE A 5 4.21 34.90 -4.08
CA PHE A 5 3.88 33.47 -4.07
C PHE A 5 3.17 33.16 -2.75
N GLN A 6 1.93 33.63 -2.62
CA GLN A 6 1.07 33.24 -1.51
C GLN A 6 0.77 31.74 -1.66
N ARG A 7 1.29 30.94 -0.72
CA ARG A 7 0.93 29.53 -0.62
C ARG A 7 -0.60 29.43 -0.48
N PRO A 8 -1.26 28.56 -1.26
CA PRO A 8 -2.68 28.31 -1.08
C PRO A 8 -2.93 27.83 0.34
N ASN A 9 -3.94 28.38 1.02
CA ASN A 9 -4.23 28.08 2.42
C ASN A 9 -5.42 27.11 2.56
N SER A 10 -6.07 26.77 1.44
CA SER A 10 -7.26 25.93 1.40
C SER A 10 -7.41 25.17 0.08
N MET A 11 -8.26 24.14 0.08
CA MET A 11 -8.65 23.43 -1.14
C MET A 11 -9.33 24.35 -2.16
N ALA A 12 -10.07 25.36 -1.70
CA ALA A 12 -10.72 26.33 -2.58
C ALA A 12 -9.68 27.11 -3.41
N ASP A 13 -8.59 27.56 -2.78
CA ASP A 13 -7.49 28.25 -3.46
C ASP A 13 -6.81 27.34 -4.51
N LEU A 14 -6.64 26.06 -4.17
CA LEU A 14 -6.08 25.07 -5.08
C LEU A 14 -6.98 24.82 -6.30
N LEU A 15 -8.29 24.73 -6.09
CA LEU A 15 -9.27 24.55 -7.16
C LEU A 15 -9.37 25.79 -8.06
N GLU A 16 -9.23 27.00 -7.52
CA GLU A 16 -9.25 28.23 -8.30
C GLU A 16 -7.99 28.35 -9.19
N ARG A 17 -6.81 28.05 -8.63
CA ARG A 17 -5.52 28.29 -9.32
C ARG A 17 -5.00 27.08 -10.11
N TYR A 18 -5.32 25.87 -9.66
CA TYR A 18 -4.71 24.62 -10.15
C TYR A 18 -5.75 23.51 -10.38
N ARG A 19 -6.96 23.87 -10.81
CA ARG A 19 -8.07 22.93 -11.05
C ARG A 19 -7.65 21.67 -11.80
N ASP A 20 -6.92 21.85 -12.90
CA ASP A 20 -6.49 20.77 -13.80
C ASP A 20 -5.47 19.82 -13.17
N ARG A 21 -4.83 20.23 -12.06
CA ARG A 21 -3.93 19.38 -11.25
C ARG A 21 -4.64 18.75 -10.06
N VAL A 22 -5.60 19.46 -9.45
CA VAL A 22 -6.39 18.95 -8.32
C VAL A 22 -7.29 17.80 -8.74
N GLN A 23 -8.01 17.96 -9.87
CA GLN A 23 -9.01 16.99 -10.30
C GLN A 23 -8.41 15.58 -10.55
N PRO A 24 -7.28 15.42 -11.27
CA PRO A 24 -6.66 14.11 -11.42
C PRO A 24 -6.27 13.47 -10.09
N VAL A 25 -5.74 14.24 -9.14
CA VAL A 25 -5.38 13.72 -7.81
C VAL A 25 -6.61 13.17 -7.08
N LEU A 26 -7.69 13.93 -7.04
CA LEU A 26 -8.94 13.49 -6.41
C LEU A 26 -9.49 12.23 -7.08
N ASN A 27 -9.50 12.18 -8.41
CA ASN A 27 -10.00 11.00 -9.14
C ASN A 27 -9.19 9.75 -8.81
N ILE A 28 -7.85 9.82 -8.88
CA ILE A 28 -6.99 8.64 -8.62
C ILE A 28 -7.17 8.14 -7.18
N LEU A 29 -7.26 9.04 -6.20
CA LEU A 29 -7.49 8.71 -4.79
C LEU A 29 -8.85 8.05 -4.52
N LEU A 30 -9.84 8.25 -5.40
CA LEU A 30 -11.19 7.68 -5.27
C LEU A 30 -11.38 6.42 -6.11
N GLU A 31 -10.66 6.28 -7.22
CA GLU A 31 -10.74 5.15 -8.15
C GLU A 31 -9.97 3.91 -7.66
N SER A 32 -8.95 4.10 -6.82
CA SER A 32 -8.06 3.03 -6.39
C SER A 32 -7.86 3.03 -4.87
N PRO A 33 -7.65 1.85 -4.24
CA PRO A 33 -7.33 1.79 -2.81
C PRO A 33 -6.01 2.48 -2.44
N TYR A 34 -5.08 2.56 -3.39
CA TYR A 34 -3.74 3.11 -3.23
C TYR A 34 -3.31 3.85 -4.49
N PHE A 35 -2.88 5.09 -4.31
CA PHE A 35 -2.25 5.91 -5.31
C PHE A 35 -0.73 5.83 -5.15
N TYR A 36 -0.03 5.37 -6.19
CA TYR A 36 1.43 5.29 -6.21
C TYR A 36 2.07 6.32 -7.15
N PRO A 37 3.34 6.73 -6.92
CA PRO A 37 4.08 7.61 -7.82
C PRO A 37 4.10 7.13 -9.28
N GLN A 38 4.24 5.82 -9.50
CA GLN A 38 4.26 5.26 -10.87
C GLN A 38 2.93 5.37 -11.62
N ASP A 39 1.81 5.64 -10.94
CA ASP A 39 0.52 5.84 -11.61
C ASP A 39 0.46 7.21 -12.27
N ASN A 40 0.99 8.24 -11.61
CA ASN A 40 1.14 9.60 -12.12
C ASN A 40 2.07 10.41 -11.20
N ASP A 41 3.34 10.53 -11.57
CA ASP A 41 4.38 11.17 -10.73
C ASP A 41 4.09 12.66 -10.49
N ASP A 42 3.63 13.39 -11.51
CA ASP A 42 3.30 14.82 -11.39
C ASP A 42 2.13 15.08 -10.43
N ALA A 43 1.10 14.23 -10.49
CA ALA A 43 -0.05 14.30 -9.59
C ALA A 43 0.34 13.88 -8.17
N PHE A 44 1.17 12.84 -8.01
CA PHE A 44 1.63 12.39 -6.69
C PHE A 44 2.49 13.45 -6.00
N ARG A 45 3.43 14.07 -6.73
CA ARG A 45 4.24 15.19 -6.21
C ARG A 45 3.39 16.40 -5.85
N PHE A 46 2.35 16.69 -6.64
CA PHE A 46 1.41 17.76 -6.33
C PHE A 46 0.64 17.48 -5.03
N LEU A 47 0.14 16.25 -4.88
CA LEU A 47 -0.51 15.77 -3.67
C LEU A 47 0.41 15.89 -2.45
N ALA A 48 1.65 15.40 -2.55
CA ALA A 48 2.62 15.46 -1.47
C ALA A 48 2.95 16.91 -1.05
N ARG A 49 3.06 17.83 -2.03
CA ARG A 49 3.32 19.26 -1.79
C ARG A 49 2.17 19.97 -1.08
N HIS A 50 0.93 19.54 -1.32
CA HIS A 50 -0.30 20.15 -0.80
C HIS A 50 -1.04 19.20 0.16
N LYS A 51 -0.29 18.33 0.85
CA LYS A 51 -0.86 17.25 1.67
C LYS A 51 -1.85 17.76 2.72
N HIS A 52 -1.60 18.93 3.30
CA HIS A 52 -2.42 19.47 4.37
C HIS A 52 -3.78 19.91 3.86
N GLU A 53 -3.82 20.54 2.70
CA GLU A 53 -5.03 21.02 2.04
C GLU A 53 -5.91 19.85 1.58
N PHE A 54 -5.31 18.80 1.01
CA PHE A 54 -6.03 17.57 0.67
C PHE A 54 -6.52 16.81 1.90
N ALA A 55 -5.68 16.65 2.93
CA ALA A 55 -6.07 15.95 4.16
C ALA A 55 -7.23 16.67 4.89
N ARG A 56 -7.15 18.00 5.03
CA ARG A 56 -8.24 18.80 5.59
C ARG A 56 -9.50 18.71 4.76
N PHE A 57 -9.39 18.75 3.43
CA PHE A 57 -10.56 18.59 2.57
C PHE A 57 -11.29 17.27 2.84
N PHE A 58 -10.58 16.14 2.92
CA PHE A 58 -11.19 14.85 3.23
C PHE A 58 -11.77 14.77 4.64
N ALA A 59 -11.07 15.31 5.63
CA ALA A 59 -11.53 15.33 7.02
C ALA A 59 -12.79 16.20 7.19
N ASP A 60 -12.74 17.46 6.73
CA ASP A 60 -13.79 18.45 6.97
C ASP A 60 -15.09 18.12 6.20
N HIS A 61 -15.00 17.50 5.02
CA HIS A 61 -16.17 17.25 4.16
C HIS A 61 -16.73 15.83 4.27
N PHE A 62 -15.89 14.83 4.56
CA PHE A 62 -16.29 13.43 4.53
C PHE A 62 -16.01 12.68 5.85
N GLY A 63 -15.26 13.28 6.78
CA GLY A 63 -14.76 12.58 7.96
C GLY A 63 -13.80 11.43 7.58
N TRP A 64 -13.11 11.56 6.44
CA TRP A 64 -12.15 10.57 5.95
C TRP A 64 -10.73 11.00 6.27
N GLU A 65 -9.84 10.02 6.39
CA GLU A 65 -8.43 10.27 6.65
C GLU A 65 -7.62 10.05 5.37
N LEU A 66 -6.70 10.98 5.08
CA LEU A 66 -5.75 10.85 3.98
C LEU A 66 -4.38 10.50 4.56
N ILE A 67 -3.92 9.28 4.27
CA ILE A 67 -2.62 8.79 4.69
C ILE A 67 -1.68 8.88 3.49
N ILE A 68 -0.54 9.55 3.66
CA ILE A 68 0.48 9.74 2.61
C ILE A 68 1.84 9.41 3.21
N ASP A 69 2.60 8.55 2.54
CA ASP A 69 4.03 8.33 2.78
C ASP A 69 4.86 8.60 1.52
N SER A 70 6.15 8.29 1.57
CA SER A 70 7.11 8.50 0.47
C SER A 70 6.77 7.70 -0.78
N LYS A 71 6.01 6.61 -0.66
CA LYS A 71 5.81 5.62 -1.72
C LYS A 71 4.35 5.41 -2.12
N CYS A 72 3.38 5.83 -1.31
CA CYS A 72 1.96 5.73 -1.65
C CYS A 72 1.08 6.69 -0.84
N ALA A 73 -0.14 6.88 -1.33
CA ALA A 73 -1.21 7.60 -0.66
C ALA A 73 -2.49 6.77 -0.68
N ARG A 74 -3.32 6.91 0.35
CA ARG A 74 -4.64 6.27 0.42
C ARG A 74 -5.63 7.12 1.19
N VAL A 75 -6.91 7.02 0.82
CA VAL A 75 -8.02 7.59 1.59
C VAL A 75 -8.66 6.47 2.41
N TYR A 76 -8.63 6.63 3.73
CA TYR A 76 -9.27 5.72 4.67
C TYR A 76 -10.68 6.23 5.04
N LYS A 77 -11.66 5.33 4.91
CA LYS A 77 -13.08 5.60 5.14
C LYS A 77 -13.51 4.88 6.42
N PRO A 78 -13.53 5.56 7.59
CA PRO A 78 -13.73 4.89 8.87
C PRO A 78 -15.15 4.34 9.05
N LEU A 79 -16.14 5.04 8.47
CA LEU A 79 -17.56 4.71 8.62
C LEU A 79 -18.24 4.50 7.26
N TRP A 80 -19.15 3.53 7.24
CA TRP A 80 -20.04 3.28 6.10
C TRP A 80 -21.44 3.75 6.46
N HIS A 81 -21.93 4.77 5.77
CA HIS A 81 -23.23 5.38 6.07
C HIS A 81 -24.41 4.71 5.35
N ASN A 82 -24.17 4.00 4.24
CA ASN A 82 -25.23 3.32 3.52
C ASN A 82 -25.47 1.91 4.10
N GLU A 83 -26.47 1.79 4.97
CA GLU A 83 -26.83 0.53 5.65
C GLU A 83 -27.38 -0.54 4.70
N ALA A 84 -27.84 -0.16 3.50
CA ALA A 84 -28.27 -1.14 2.49
C ALA A 84 -27.10 -1.95 1.91
N ILE A 85 -25.86 -1.47 2.06
CA ILE A 85 -24.65 -2.17 1.62
C ILE A 85 -24.15 -3.04 2.77
N THR A 86 -24.43 -4.34 2.68
CA THR A 86 -23.95 -5.33 3.64
C THR A 86 -22.42 -5.36 3.66
N PRO A 87 -21.79 -5.78 4.78
CA PRO A 87 -20.33 -5.93 4.85
C PRO A 87 -19.74 -6.80 3.72
N ALA A 88 -20.48 -7.82 3.28
CA ALA A 88 -20.07 -8.70 2.17
C ALA A 88 -20.07 -8.01 0.80
N ASN A 89 -20.87 -6.95 0.63
CA ASN A 89 -20.99 -6.18 -0.61
C ASN A 89 -20.11 -4.92 -0.61
N ARG A 90 -19.37 -4.67 0.48
CA ARG A 90 -18.37 -3.59 0.50
C ARG A 90 -17.17 -4.04 -0.32
N GLU A 91 -16.70 -3.19 -1.23
CA GLU A 91 -15.46 -3.42 -1.98
C GLU A 91 -14.24 -3.18 -1.08
N LEU A 92 -14.06 -4.06 -0.10
CA LEU A 92 -12.92 -4.09 0.80
C LEU A 92 -12.06 -5.31 0.48
N PHE A 93 -10.76 -5.17 0.70
CA PHE A 93 -9.87 -6.31 0.71
C PHE A 93 -10.29 -7.25 1.84
N ASN A 94 -10.60 -8.50 1.53
CA ASN A 94 -11.00 -9.48 2.52
C ASN A 94 -10.72 -10.91 2.04
N PHE A 95 -10.14 -11.72 2.90
CA PHE A 95 -10.11 -13.17 2.76
C PHE A 95 -11.10 -13.79 3.73
N SER A 96 -11.96 -14.68 3.23
CA SER A 96 -13.03 -15.29 4.03
C SER A 96 -12.67 -16.68 4.54
N LYS A 97 -11.71 -17.37 3.90
CA LYS A 97 -11.27 -18.68 4.32
C LYS A 97 -10.05 -18.57 5.23
N ARG A 98 -10.04 -19.38 6.28
CA ARG A 98 -8.93 -19.47 7.25
C ARG A 98 -7.56 -19.57 6.56
N ASP A 99 -7.44 -20.50 5.62
CA ASP A 99 -6.15 -20.80 4.99
C ASP A 99 -5.69 -19.66 4.04
N GLU A 100 -6.63 -18.92 3.45
CA GLU A 100 -6.32 -17.70 2.67
C GLU A 100 -5.80 -16.59 3.59
N CYS A 101 -6.42 -16.39 4.77
CA CYS A 101 -5.94 -15.45 5.78
C CYS A 101 -4.54 -15.82 6.28
N ILE A 102 -4.31 -17.11 6.56
CA ILE A 102 -2.98 -17.60 6.97
C ILE A 102 -1.96 -17.35 5.87
N ALA A 103 -2.26 -17.69 4.62
CA ALA A 103 -1.35 -17.45 3.51
C ALA A 103 -1.03 -15.96 3.31
N PHE A 104 -1.98 -15.06 3.58
CA PHE A 104 -1.70 -13.62 3.59
C PHE A 104 -0.78 -13.20 4.73
N MET A 105 -0.96 -13.74 5.95
CA MET A 105 -0.03 -13.47 7.05
C MET A 105 1.37 -14.02 6.76
N LEU A 106 1.47 -15.23 6.18
CA LEU A 106 2.74 -15.82 5.77
C LEU A 106 3.40 -15.06 4.63
N LEU A 107 2.61 -14.44 3.75
CA LEU A 107 3.11 -13.52 2.75
C LEU A 107 3.78 -12.32 3.43
N LEU A 108 3.13 -11.67 4.41
CA LEU A 108 3.73 -10.57 5.18
C LEU A 108 5.02 -11.01 5.90
N GLU A 109 5.02 -12.19 6.52
CA GLU A 109 6.19 -12.77 7.17
C GLU A 109 7.34 -13.01 6.17
N PHE A 110 7.03 -13.58 5.00
CA PHE A 110 7.98 -13.77 3.90
C PHE A 110 8.59 -12.44 3.46
N PHE A 111 7.78 -11.39 3.35
CA PHE A 111 8.24 -10.07 2.97
C PHE A 111 9.19 -9.45 3.99
N GLU A 112 8.85 -9.51 5.28
CA GLU A 112 9.71 -9.02 6.35
C GLU A 112 11.06 -9.76 6.33
N HIS A 113 11.02 -11.09 6.21
CA HIS A 113 12.23 -11.90 6.11
C HIS A 113 13.10 -11.55 4.90
N GLN A 114 12.50 -11.33 3.72
CA GLN A 114 13.26 -10.97 2.52
C GLN A 114 13.88 -9.57 2.62
N LEU A 115 13.17 -8.59 3.19
CA LEU A 115 13.74 -7.26 3.44
C LEU A 115 14.96 -7.34 4.35
N GLU A 116 14.88 -8.14 5.41
CA GLU A 116 16.01 -8.37 6.33
C GLU A 116 17.19 -9.05 5.63
N VAL A 117 16.94 -10.12 4.86
CA VAL A 117 17.98 -10.88 4.16
C VAL A 117 18.67 -10.06 3.08
N GLU A 118 17.91 -9.30 2.29
CA GLU A 118 18.44 -8.47 1.21
C GLU A 118 18.99 -7.12 1.72
N SER A 119 18.83 -6.83 3.02
CA SER A 119 19.17 -5.54 3.63
C SER A 119 18.50 -4.35 2.91
N ILE A 120 17.29 -4.58 2.40
CA ILE A 120 16.47 -3.58 1.73
C ILE A 120 15.60 -2.89 2.78
N THR A 121 15.59 -1.57 2.77
CA THR A 121 14.67 -0.79 3.59
C THR A 121 13.38 -0.49 2.83
N VAL A 122 12.28 -0.32 3.56
CA VAL A 122 11.00 0.09 2.97
C VAL A 122 11.08 1.46 2.29
N ASP A 123 12.11 2.26 2.57
CA ASP A 123 12.36 3.58 1.97
C ASP A 123 13.25 3.52 0.72
N ASP A 124 13.83 2.35 0.39
CA ASP A 124 14.70 2.20 -0.78
C ASP A 124 13.94 2.47 -2.08
N HIS A 125 14.62 2.96 -3.12
CA HIS A 125 13.94 3.32 -4.36
C HIS A 125 13.27 2.13 -5.07
N GLU A 126 13.86 0.94 -4.97
CA GLU A 126 13.33 -0.27 -5.59
C GLU A 126 12.49 -1.08 -4.60
N ASN A 127 11.40 -1.65 -5.10
CA ASN A 127 10.58 -2.57 -4.32
C ASN A 127 11.12 -3.99 -4.44
N LEU A 128 10.93 -4.78 -3.38
CA LEU A 128 11.28 -6.20 -3.38
C LEU A 128 10.58 -6.93 -4.53
N ARG A 129 11.35 -7.73 -5.26
CA ARG A 129 10.84 -8.64 -6.29
C ARG A 129 11.20 -10.07 -5.91
N PHE A 130 10.28 -10.98 -6.12
CA PHE A 130 10.45 -12.39 -5.77
C PHE A 130 9.76 -13.27 -6.79
N LYS A 131 10.18 -14.52 -6.88
CA LYS A 131 9.53 -15.53 -7.72
C LYS A 131 8.35 -16.16 -6.99
N PHE A 132 7.32 -16.53 -7.74
CA PHE A 132 6.18 -17.27 -7.19
C PHE A 132 6.60 -18.55 -6.46
N GLY A 133 7.55 -19.29 -7.02
CA GLY A 133 8.07 -20.52 -6.42
C GLY A 133 8.73 -20.31 -5.07
N GLU A 134 9.41 -19.17 -4.86
CA GLU A 134 10.05 -18.84 -3.58
C GLU A 134 9.00 -18.61 -2.49
N LEU A 135 7.97 -17.83 -2.80
CA LEU A 135 6.84 -17.61 -1.91
C LEU A 135 6.11 -18.93 -1.61
N LEU A 136 5.84 -19.74 -2.64
CA LEU A 136 5.13 -21.00 -2.47
C LEU A 136 5.91 -21.95 -1.56
N LEU A 137 7.22 -22.10 -1.79
CA LEU A 137 8.09 -22.93 -0.97
C LEU A 137 8.06 -22.48 0.49
N TYR A 138 8.18 -21.17 0.73
CA TYR A 138 8.11 -20.59 2.06
C TYR A 138 6.77 -20.89 2.74
N ILE A 139 5.65 -20.62 2.06
CA ILE A 139 4.30 -20.88 2.60
C ILE A 139 4.11 -22.36 2.92
N VAL A 140 4.52 -23.28 2.05
CA VAL A 140 4.40 -24.74 2.28
C VAL A 140 5.19 -25.17 3.50
N GLN A 141 6.43 -24.71 3.64
CA GLN A 141 7.26 -25.00 4.83
C GLN A 141 6.57 -24.52 6.10
N ARG A 142 6.06 -23.28 6.11
CA ARG A 142 5.36 -22.71 7.27
C ARG A 142 4.06 -23.44 7.58
N PHE A 143 3.28 -23.86 6.60
CA PHE A 143 2.10 -24.71 6.86
C PHE A 143 2.48 -26.06 7.48
N HIS A 144 3.59 -26.68 7.06
CA HIS A 144 4.07 -27.93 7.66
C HIS A 144 4.57 -27.77 9.10
N GLU A 145 5.11 -26.61 9.44
CA GLU A 145 5.51 -26.25 10.79
C GLU A 145 4.30 -25.96 11.69
N LEU A 146 3.33 -25.20 11.18
CA LEU A 146 2.10 -24.85 11.91
C LEU A 146 1.17 -26.06 12.10
N TYR A 147 1.14 -26.98 11.13
CA TYR A 147 0.25 -28.15 11.11
C TYR A 147 1.01 -29.45 10.81
N PRO A 148 1.87 -29.92 11.74
CA PRO A 148 2.76 -31.06 11.50
C PRO A 148 2.02 -32.38 11.28
N HIS A 149 0.77 -32.49 11.75
CA HIS A 149 -0.08 -33.68 11.57
C HIS A 149 -0.89 -33.68 10.26
N SER A 150 -0.88 -32.58 9.50
CA SER A 150 -1.66 -32.40 8.27
C SER A 150 -0.78 -32.13 7.05
N LYS A 151 0.48 -32.59 7.06
CA LYS A 151 1.42 -32.36 5.94
C LYS A 151 0.91 -32.89 4.59
N ALA A 152 0.15 -33.97 4.60
CA ALA A 152 -0.48 -34.50 3.38
C ALA A 152 -1.54 -33.54 2.81
N ASP A 153 -2.34 -32.92 3.69
CA ASP A 153 -3.36 -31.93 3.30
C ASP A 153 -2.72 -30.63 2.80
N TYR A 154 -1.52 -30.31 3.31
CA TYR A 154 -0.70 -29.16 2.93
C TYR A 154 0.48 -29.55 2.02
N ALA A 155 0.32 -30.57 1.16
CA ALA A 155 1.29 -30.85 0.12
C ALA A 155 1.42 -29.65 -0.85
N GLU A 156 2.59 -29.46 -1.47
CA GLU A 156 2.89 -28.28 -2.29
C GLU A 156 1.81 -27.99 -3.35
N GLU A 157 1.40 -29.00 -4.13
CA GLU A 157 0.37 -28.80 -5.16
C GLU A 157 -1.00 -28.42 -4.57
N ALA A 158 -1.34 -28.95 -3.39
CA ALA A 158 -2.58 -28.59 -2.71
C ALA A 158 -2.55 -27.14 -2.22
N VAL A 159 -1.44 -26.71 -1.61
CA VAL A 159 -1.22 -25.31 -1.19
C VAL A 159 -1.23 -24.37 -2.38
N ARG A 160 -0.51 -24.73 -3.46
CA ARG A 160 -0.46 -23.98 -4.72
C ARG A 160 -1.86 -23.76 -5.28
N ALA A 161 -2.61 -24.84 -5.51
CA ALA A 161 -3.89 -24.78 -6.22
C ALA A 161 -5.04 -24.22 -5.38
N ARG A 162 -5.09 -24.54 -4.07
CA ARG A 162 -6.25 -24.25 -3.21
C ARG A 162 -6.09 -23.02 -2.33
N ILE A 163 -4.85 -22.55 -2.11
CA ILE A 163 -4.57 -21.48 -1.16
C ILE A 163 -3.86 -20.32 -1.86
N VAL A 164 -2.66 -20.53 -2.40
CA VAL A 164 -1.82 -19.43 -2.91
C VAL A 164 -2.36 -18.88 -4.23
N ARG A 165 -2.61 -19.71 -5.25
CA ARG A 165 -3.16 -19.21 -6.54
C ARG A 165 -4.47 -18.42 -6.36
N PRO A 166 -5.44 -18.85 -5.53
CA PRO A 166 -6.67 -18.09 -5.31
C PRO A 166 -6.48 -16.69 -4.70
N ILE A 167 -5.44 -16.48 -3.89
CA ILE A 167 -5.21 -15.16 -3.27
C ILE A 167 -4.49 -14.19 -4.20
N MET A 168 -3.65 -14.66 -5.14
CA MET A 168 -2.83 -13.78 -5.99
C MET A 168 -3.64 -12.74 -6.77
N PRO A 169 -4.76 -13.08 -7.46
CA PRO A 169 -5.56 -12.08 -8.18
C PRO A 169 -6.15 -11.01 -7.27
N GLN A 170 -6.48 -11.36 -6.02
CA GLN A 170 -6.97 -10.37 -5.06
C GLN A 170 -5.85 -9.43 -4.61
N LEU A 171 -4.65 -9.95 -4.39
CA LEU A 171 -3.47 -9.16 -4.05
C LEU A 171 -3.09 -8.19 -5.19
N GLU A 172 -3.23 -8.63 -6.45
CA GLU A 172 -3.05 -7.75 -7.61
C GLU A 172 -4.17 -6.71 -7.71
N LYS A 173 -5.43 -7.13 -7.59
CA LYS A 173 -6.60 -6.22 -7.64
C LYS A 173 -6.50 -5.10 -6.60
N HIS A 174 -6.09 -5.44 -5.38
CA HIS A 174 -5.93 -4.48 -4.29
C HIS A 174 -4.57 -3.78 -4.28
N ARG A 175 -3.76 -4.01 -5.32
CA ARG A 175 -2.45 -3.37 -5.54
C ARG A 175 -1.48 -3.59 -4.39
N PHE A 176 -1.47 -4.79 -3.82
CA PHE A 176 -0.42 -5.25 -2.90
C PHE A 176 0.74 -5.90 -3.66
N LEU A 177 0.44 -6.56 -4.77
CA LEU A 177 1.43 -7.16 -5.66
C LEU A 177 1.22 -6.66 -7.09
N LYS A 178 2.31 -6.64 -7.86
CA LYS A 178 2.27 -6.42 -9.30
C LYS A 178 3.00 -7.55 -9.99
N LYS A 179 2.31 -8.30 -10.85
CA LYS A 179 2.94 -9.29 -11.72
C LYS A 179 3.85 -8.58 -12.73
N ILE A 180 5.10 -8.98 -12.81
CA ILE A 180 6.06 -8.48 -13.79
C ILE A 180 5.99 -9.38 -15.03
N PRO A 181 5.63 -8.84 -16.21
CA PRO A 181 5.58 -9.63 -17.42
C PRO A 181 6.99 -10.10 -17.81
N PRO A 182 7.13 -11.32 -18.33
CA PRO A 182 8.42 -11.81 -18.80
C PRO A 182 8.92 -11.00 -20.01
N PRO A 183 10.24 -11.00 -20.27
CA PRO A 183 10.78 -10.54 -21.54
C PRO A 183 10.11 -11.25 -22.72
N LYS A 184 10.02 -10.58 -23.88
CA LYS A 184 9.40 -11.18 -25.07
C LYS A 184 10.15 -12.46 -25.46
N ASP A 185 9.37 -13.50 -25.75
CA ASP A 185 9.79 -14.80 -26.31
C ASP A 185 10.39 -15.84 -25.34
N GLU A 186 10.26 -15.65 -24.02
CA GLU A 186 10.61 -16.69 -23.04
C GLU A 186 9.35 -17.37 -22.44
N PRO A 187 9.16 -18.69 -22.64
CA PRO A 187 8.15 -19.44 -21.91
C PRO A 187 8.61 -19.58 -20.46
N ILE A 188 8.07 -18.74 -19.59
CA ILE A 188 8.32 -18.80 -18.15
C ILE A 188 7.30 -19.75 -17.50
N GLY A 189 7.78 -20.72 -16.71
CA GLY A 189 6.92 -21.57 -15.90
C GLY A 189 6.24 -20.78 -14.78
N ASP A 190 5.12 -21.28 -14.26
CA ASP A 190 4.36 -20.56 -13.22
C ASP A 190 5.22 -20.17 -12.01
N ASP A 191 6.12 -21.06 -11.57
CA ASP A 191 7.01 -20.84 -10.43
C ASP A 191 8.06 -19.76 -10.68
N ASP A 192 8.43 -19.51 -11.94
CA ASP A 192 9.37 -18.46 -12.34
C ASP A 192 8.67 -17.10 -12.58
N THR A 193 7.35 -17.02 -12.38
CA THR A 193 6.64 -15.74 -12.45
C THR A 193 7.16 -14.80 -11.37
N ILE A 194 7.60 -13.61 -11.78
CA ILE A 194 8.09 -12.58 -10.87
C ILE A 194 6.94 -11.67 -10.42
N TYR A 195 6.88 -11.42 -9.12
CA TYR A 195 6.01 -10.41 -8.53
C TYR A 195 6.83 -9.32 -7.86
N GLU A 196 6.36 -8.09 -7.96
CA GLU A 196 6.85 -6.93 -7.22
C GLU A 196 5.92 -6.65 -6.04
N ALA A 197 6.50 -6.50 -4.84
CA ALA A 197 5.79 -6.13 -3.63
C ALA A 197 5.50 -4.63 -3.63
N LEU A 198 4.22 -4.25 -3.68
CA LEU A 198 3.87 -2.83 -3.72
C LEU A 198 3.86 -2.21 -2.31
N PRO A 199 4.18 -0.91 -2.19
CA PRO A 199 4.31 -0.24 -0.89
C PRO A 199 3.12 -0.34 0.06
N ALA A 200 1.89 -0.50 -0.46
CA ALA A 200 0.70 -0.71 0.34
C ALA A 200 0.82 -1.88 1.32
N LEU A 201 1.56 -2.90 0.94
CA LEU A 201 1.75 -4.08 1.75
C LEU A 201 2.51 -3.75 3.05
N TYR A 202 3.42 -2.78 3.04
CA TYR A 202 4.12 -2.30 4.23
C TYR A 202 3.18 -1.67 5.27
N HIS A 203 1.97 -1.27 4.89
CA HIS A 203 0.98 -0.76 5.85
C HIS A 203 0.38 -1.86 6.73
N TYR A 204 0.54 -3.13 6.34
CA TYR A 204 0.14 -4.29 7.14
C TYR A 204 1.27 -4.89 7.97
N ASN A 205 2.48 -4.32 7.91
CA ASN A 205 3.61 -4.76 8.73
C ASN A 205 3.31 -4.54 10.22
N VAL A 206 3.54 -5.57 11.03
CA VAL A 206 3.18 -5.62 12.45
C VAL A 206 3.91 -4.53 13.25
N ALA A 207 5.12 -4.12 12.86
CA ALA A 207 5.86 -3.04 13.51
C ALA A 207 5.22 -1.64 13.27
N ARG A 208 4.46 -1.46 12.18
CA ARG A 208 3.66 -0.24 11.96
C ARG A 208 2.27 -0.36 12.60
N LEU A 209 1.65 -1.55 12.57
CA LEU A 209 0.35 -1.80 13.21
C LEU A 209 0.41 -1.81 14.75
N SER A 210 1.58 -2.05 15.33
CA SER A 210 1.82 -2.01 16.78
C SER A 210 2.13 -0.60 17.30
N ARG A 211 2.29 0.39 16.42
CA ARG A 211 2.36 1.80 16.85
C ARG A 211 0.95 2.25 17.25
N PRO A 212 0.75 2.79 18.45
CA PRO A 212 -0.52 3.41 18.82
C PRO A 212 -0.91 4.45 17.78
N VAL A 213 -2.17 4.44 17.36
CA VAL A 213 -2.74 5.37 16.36
C VAL A 213 -2.62 6.85 16.81
N ASP A 214 -2.29 7.09 18.08
CA ASP A 214 -2.18 8.43 18.68
C ASP A 214 -0.85 9.17 18.42
N HIS A 215 0.11 8.58 17.70
CA HIS A 215 1.37 9.26 17.34
C HIS A 215 1.52 9.48 15.83
N ILE A 216 0.61 10.29 15.26
CA ILE A 216 0.98 11.15 14.13
C ILE A 216 1.77 12.31 14.74
N GLU A 217 3.04 12.07 15.06
CA GLU A 217 3.92 13.17 15.45
C GLU A 217 4.07 14.12 14.27
N GLU A 218 3.66 15.36 14.52
CA GLU A 218 3.97 16.54 13.75
C GLU A 218 5.48 16.57 13.47
N ALA A 219 5.88 16.12 12.27
CA ALA A 219 7.18 16.46 11.71
C ALA A 219 7.17 17.93 11.28
N SER A 220 7.08 18.81 12.28
CA SER A 220 7.33 20.23 12.21
C SER A 220 8.05 20.62 13.49
N GLY A 221 9.38 20.56 13.44
CA GLY A 221 10.29 21.15 14.42
C GLY A 221 11.08 22.29 13.76
N PRO A 222 11.34 23.39 14.49
CA PRO A 222 11.53 24.72 13.94
C PRO A 222 12.95 24.97 13.41
N VAL A 223 13.07 25.84 12.40
CA VAL A 223 14.33 26.49 12.05
C VAL A 223 14.60 27.53 13.15
N ALA A 224 15.58 27.25 14.01
CA ALA A 224 16.07 28.22 14.96
C ALA A 224 16.74 29.38 14.19
N GLU A 225 16.21 30.59 14.37
CA GLU A 225 16.90 31.83 14.08
C GLU A 225 18.13 31.92 14.99
N ALA A 226 19.31 32.00 14.39
CA ALA A 226 20.52 32.40 15.08
C ALA A 226 20.65 33.92 14.94
N GLU A 227 20.20 34.65 15.96
CA GLU A 227 20.72 35.98 16.27
C GLU A 227 22.13 35.78 16.87
N GLU A 228 23.16 36.26 16.18
CA GLU A 228 24.51 36.38 16.71
C GLU A 228 24.79 37.88 16.88
N ASP A 229 24.58 38.37 18.11
CA ASP A 229 25.09 39.66 18.59
C ASP A 229 26.60 39.53 18.86
N ALA A 230 27.39 40.41 18.24
CA ALA A 230 28.73 40.81 18.68
C ALA A 230 29.00 42.28 18.32
#